data_AF-A0ABD5QVU3-F1
#
_entry.id   AF-A0ABD5QVU3-F1
#
_cell.length_a   1.000
_cell.length_b   1.000
_cell.length_c   1.000
_cell.angle_alpha   90.00
_cell.angle_beta   90.00
_cell.angle_gamma   90.00
#
_symmetry.space_group_name_H-M   'P 1'
#
loop_
_entity.id
_entity.type
_entity.pdbx_description
1 polymer ?
#
loop_
_entity_poly.entity_id
_entity_poly.type
_entity_poly.pdbx_seq_one_letter_code
_entity_poly.pdbx_strand_id
1 'polypeptide(L)'
;MISVSHLRVISQLIDGGDPEVSISTLADQLEWSTSHASRVITELEAYGCVQTKQSGREKLVSLTEIEPIEQLEGLLTEYRHMDLPALIAGSGLQILYYLDRGRTATELAERSGVSRATVYRRLDDLQLVGVIGKSKSRYRLNEPFTVLASIARGLFHQKHRRETREHVVGLNFLWETHDEYLFACDSDISTEEFHLTGPALFGEFGVPLLTRDRRHYFWTDRLTEVDPVELVCHTLLIDDGSRYRTYCLLLIQKQDIDRTELRERAEHYHPEATIDLLTIVDGLIEYLETSGETTAEHLPEWEEFKQTAREYEVTL
;
A
#
# COMPACT_ATOMS: atom_id res chain seq x y z
N MET A 1 -8.45 6.33 -8.58
CA MET A 1 -8.97 6.46 -7.19
C MET A 1 -10.46 6.17 -7.19
N ILE A 2 -10.97 5.43 -6.20
CA ILE A 2 -12.41 5.15 -6.08
C ILE A 2 -13.18 6.46 -5.79
N SER A 3 -13.84 6.97 -6.83
CA SER A 3 -14.71 8.14 -6.80
C SER A 3 -16.10 7.86 -6.21
N VAL A 4 -16.87 8.94 -5.99
CA VAL A 4 -18.29 8.86 -5.59
C VAL A 4 -19.10 8.06 -6.62
N SER A 5 -18.83 8.21 -7.91
CA SER A 5 -19.54 7.46 -8.96
C SER A 5 -19.33 5.96 -8.82
N HIS A 6 -18.11 5.50 -8.51
CA HIS A 6 -17.85 4.08 -8.28
C HIS A 6 -18.68 3.52 -7.13
N LEU A 7 -18.71 4.23 -6.00
CA LEU A 7 -19.43 3.79 -4.81
C LEU A 7 -20.95 3.88 -4.97
N ARG A 8 -21.45 4.83 -5.78
CA ARG A 8 -22.87 4.88 -6.16
C ARG A 8 -23.30 3.67 -6.98
N VAL A 9 -22.46 3.22 -7.93
CA VAL A 9 -22.73 1.99 -8.68
C VAL A 9 -22.76 0.78 -7.74
N ILE A 10 -21.79 0.67 -6.83
CA ILE A 10 -21.76 -0.41 -5.83
C ILE A 10 -23.01 -0.38 -4.94
N SER A 11 -23.37 0.79 -4.39
CA SER A 11 -24.58 0.96 -3.57
C SER A 11 -25.85 0.55 -4.33
N GLN A 12 -25.97 0.95 -5.60
CA GLN A 12 -27.14 0.62 -6.42
C GLN A 12 -27.25 -0.88 -6.72
N LEU A 13 -26.12 -1.56 -6.91
CA LEU A 13 -26.08 -3.02 -7.07
C LEU A 13 -26.52 -3.74 -5.78
N ILE A 14 -26.17 -3.21 -4.61
CA ILE A 14 -26.57 -3.74 -3.30
C ILE A 14 -28.07 -3.52 -3.04
N ASP A 15 -28.56 -2.31 -3.33
CA ASP A 15 -29.95 -1.92 -3.07
C ASP A 15 -30.94 -2.55 -4.04
N GLY A 16 -30.51 -2.83 -5.27
CA GLY A 16 -31.34 -3.43 -6.32
C GLY A 16 -31.81 -4.85 -6.00
N GLY A 17 -31.08 -5.59 -5.15
CA GLY A 17 -31.41 -6.97 -4.76
C GLY A 17 -31.28 -8.01 -5.87
N ASP A 18 -31.19 -7.59 -7.13
CA ASP A 18 -30.89 -8.43 -8.28
C ASP A 18 -29.39 -8.73 -8.33
N PRO A 19 -28.99 -10.02 -8.45
CA PRO A 19 -27.58 -10.41 -8.43
C PRO A 19 -26.82 -9.96 -9.69
N GLU A 20 -27.53 -9.68 -10.78
CA GLU A 20 -26.97 -9.23 -12.05
C GLU A 20 -27.88 -8.15 -12.65
N VAL A 21 -27.33 -6.96 -12.92
CA VAL A 21 -28.08 -5.82 -13.48
C VAL A 21 -27.42 -5.36 -14.79
N SER A 22 -28.21 -5.01 -15.80
CA SER A 22 -27.67 -4.50 -17.06
C SER A 22 -27.14 -3.07 -16.94
N ILE A 23 -26.14 -2.72 -17.75
CA ILE A 23 -25.56 -1.36 -17.77
C ILE A 23 -26.63 -0.29 -18.07
N SER A 24 -27.59 -0.58 -18.94
CA SER A 24 -28.69 0.36 -19.25
C SER A 24 -29.59 0.58 -18.04
N THR A 25 -29.95 -0.49 -17.33
CA THR A 25 -30.78 -0.37 -16.12
C THR A 25 -30.05 0.41 -15.03
N LEU A 26 -28.75 0.16 -14.81
CA LEU A 26 -27.95 0.95 -13.87
C LEU A 26 -27.87 2.43 -14.28
N ALA A 27 -27.72 2.71 -15.58
CA ALA A 27 -27.68 4.07 -16.09
C ALA A 27 -29.02 4.79 -15.83
N ASP A 28 -30.14 4.12 -16.08
CA ASP A 28 -31.48 4.67 -15.83
C ASP A 28 -31.71 4.92 -14.33
N GLN A 29 -31.36 3.96 -13.46
CA GLN A 29 -31.51 4.08 -12.00
C GLN A 29 -30.66 5.20 -11.40
N LEU A 30 -29.46 5.43 -11.94
CA LEU A 30 -28.53 6.47 -11.47
C LEU A 30 -28.74 7.82 -12.19
N GLU A 31 -29.71 7.91 -13.11
CA GLU A 31 -29.95 9.07 -13.98
C GLU A 31 -28.70 9.49 -14.77
N TRP A 32 -27.94 8.52 -15.25
CA TRP A 32 -26.70 8.71 -16.01
C TRP A 32 -26.86 8.38 -17.49
N SER A 33 -25.95 8.91 -18.32
CA SER A 33 -25.81 8.39 -19.67
C SER A 33 -25.22 6.97 -19.63
N THR A 34 -25.66 6.10 -20.55
CA THR A 34 -25.12 4.74 -20.70
C THR A 34 -23.61 4.73 -20.92
N SER A 35 -23.08 5.74 -21.63
CA SER A 35 -21.63 5.90 -21.84
C SER A 35 -20.89 6.19 -20.53
N HIS A 36 -21.43 7.06 -19.67
CA HIS A 36 -20.84 7.33 -18.36
C HIS A 36 -20.89 6.10 -17.46
N ALA A 37 -22.05 5.42 -17.37
CA ALA A 37 -22.19 4.19 -16.59
C ALA A 37 -21.21 3.10 -17.07
N SER A 38 -21.11 2.88 -18.39
CA SER A 38 -20.18 1.92 -18.97
C SER A 38 -18.73 2.22 -18.59
N ARG A 39 -18.30 3.49 -18.63
CA ARG A 39 -16.93 3.87 -18.25
C ARG A 39 -16.65 3.57 -16.77
N VAL A 40 -17.57 3.95 -15.88
CA VAL A 40 -17.46 3.70 -14.43
C VAL A 40 -17.41 2.20 -14.13
N ILE A 41 -18.21 1.40 -14.83
CA ILE A 41 -18.24 -0.07 -14.68
C ILE A 41 -16.95 -0.70 -15.20
N THR A 42 -16.40 -0.22 -16.32
CA THR A 42 -15.09 -0.67 -16.81
C THR A 42 -13.97 -0.36 -15.81
N GLU A 43 -13.99 0.81 -15.17
CA GLU A 43 -13.02 1.16 -14.12
C GLU A 43 -13.17 0.24 -12.89
N LEU A 44 -14.40 0.00 -12.42
CA LEU A 44 -14.69 -0.93 -11.32
C LEU A 44 -14.29 -2.38 -11.63
N GLU A 45 -14.54 -2.83 -12.86
CA GLU A 45 -14.18 -4.17 -13.33
C GLU A 45 -12.65 -4.33 -13.36
N ALA A 46 -11.93 -3.29 -13.78
CA ALA A 46 -10.47 -3.27 -13.74
C ALA A 46 -9.94 -3.28 -12.29
N TYR A 47 -10.63 -2.62 -11.35
CA TYR A 47 -10.36 -2.72 -9.91
C TYR A 47 -10.84 -4.04 -9.30
N GLY A 48 -11.43 -4.96 -10.08
CA GLY A 48 -11.94 -6.24 -9.58
C GLY A 48 -13.07 -6.11 -8.57
N CYS A 49 -13.73 -4.95 -8.48
CA CYS A 49 -14.86 -4.68 -7.58
C CYS A 49 -16.20 -5.17 -8.15
N VAL A 50 -16.28 -5.25 -9.48
CA VAL A 50 -17.42 -5.82 -10.21
C VAL A 50 -16.90 -6.78 -11.27
N GLN A 51 -17.77 -7.66 -11.72
CA GLN A 51 -17.53 -8.52 -12.87
C GLN A 51 -18.65 -8.31 -13.88
N THR A 52 -18.35 -8.59 -15.14
CA THR A 52 -19.33 -8.45 -16.19
C THR A 52 -19.45 -9.70 -17.05
N LYS A 53 -20.67 -9.93 -17.55
CA LYS A 53 -20.99 -11.09 -18.38
C LYS A 53 -21.88 -10.66 -19.53
N GLN A 54 -21.56 -11.17 -20.72
CA GLN A 54 -22.41 -10.96 -21.88
C GLN A 54 -23.65 -11.87 -21.78
N SER A 55 -24.84 -11.27 -21.83
CA SER A 55 -26.12 -11.98 -21.91
C SER A 55 -26.91 -11.47 -23.13
N GLY A 56 -26.81 -12.20 -24.24
CA GLY A 56 -27.38 -11.78 -25.52
C GLY A 56 -26.78 -10.45 -26.01
N ARG A 57 -27.60 -9.41 -26.12
CA ARG A 57 -27.18 -8.06 -26.55
C ARG A 57 -26.77 -7.15 -25.38
N GLU A 58 -26.98 -7.59 -24.15
CA GLU A 58 -26.73 -6.79 -22.96
C GLU A 58 -25.50 -7.29 -22.20
N LYS A 59 -24.83 -6.36 -21.53
CA LYS A 59 -23.73 -6.63 -20.61
C LYS A 59 -24.29 -6.53 -19.20
N LEU A 60 -24.34 -7.65 -18.50
CA LEU A 60 -24.77 -7.74 -17.10
C LEU A 60 -23.59 -7.51 -16.18
N VAL A 61 -23.86 -6.89 -15.03
CA VAL A 61 -22.88 -6.47 -14.04
C VAL A 61 -23.29 -7.01 -12.68
N SER A 62 -22.33 -7.57 -11.95
CA SER A 62 -22.50 -8.05 -10.58
C SER A 62 -21.30 -7.69 -9.72
N LEU A 63 -21.49 -7.62 -8.41
CA LEU A 63 -20.39 -7.47 -7.46
C LEU A 63 -19.51 -8.72 -7.46
N THR A 64 -18.23 -8.53 -7.16
CA THR A 64 -17.31 -9.64 -6.90
C THR A 64 -17.32 -10.00 -5.42
N GLU A 65 -17.10 -11.28 -5.13
CA GLU A 65 -16.99 -11.82 -3.77
C GLU A 65 -15.56 -11.62 -3.23
N ILE A 66 -15.10 -10.37 -3.21
CA ILE A 66 -13.85 -10.00 -2.56
C ILE A 66 -14.15 -9.35 -1.21
N GLU A 67 -13.33 -9.64 -0.20
CA GLU A 67 -13.51 -9.17 1.18
C GLU A 67 -13.89 -7.68 1.32
N PRO A 68 -13.20 -6.70 0.68
CA PRO A 68 -13.57 -5.29 0.83
C PRO A 68 -14.95 -4.96 0.26
N ILE A 69 -15.45 -5.72 -0.72
CA ILE A 69 -16.79 -5.53 -1.29
C ILE A 69 -17.85 -6.15 -0.40
N GLU A 70 -17.61 -7.34 0.15
CA GLU A 70 -18.51 -7.98 1.12
C GLU A 70 -18.67 -7.13 2.40
N GLN A 71 -17.56 -6.59 2.92
CA GLN A 71 -17.59 -5.68 4.07
C GLN A 71 -18.35 -4.38 3.76
N LEU A 72 -18.13 -3.83 2.57
CA LEU A 72 -18.84 -2.63 2.12
C LEU A 72 -20.33 -2.89 1.92
N GLU A 73 -20.71 -4.05 1.39
CA GLU A 73 -22.10 -4.48 1.24
C GLU A 73 -22.83 -4.55 2.59
N GLY A 74 -22.21 -5.19 3.59
CA GLY A 74 -22.76 -5.24 4.95
C GLY A 74 -22.98 -3.85 5.53
N LEU A 75 -21.98 -2.97 5.40
CA LEU A 75 -22.05 -1.62 5.94
C LEU A 75 -23.10 -0.75 5.22
N LEU A 76 -23.14 -0.77 3.89
CA LEU A 76 -24.10 0.00 3.10
C LEU A 76 -25.53 -0.50 3.33
N THR A 77 -25.72 -1.80 3.53
CA THR A 77 -27.03 -2.40 3.83
C THR A 77 -27.55 -2.01 5.21
N GLU A 78 -26.69 -2.02 6.24
CA GLU A 78 -27.08 -1.65 7.60
C GLU A 78 -27.32 -0.14 7.75
N TYR A 79 -26.49 0.68 7.08
CA TYR A 79 -26.48 2.14 7.21
C TYR A 79 -27.02 2.88 5.99
N ARG A 80 -28.03 2.32 5.29
CA ARG A 80 -28.66 2.90 4.07
C ARG A 80 -29.16 4.35 4.20
N HIS A 81 -29.45 4.79 5.43
CA HIS A 81 -29.93 6.15 5.69
C HIS A 81 -28.80 7.19 5.67
N MET A 82 -27.53 6.75 5.70
CA MET A 82 -26.35 7.60 5.62
C MET A 82 -25.81 7.61 4.19
N ASP A 83 -25.38 8.78 3.69
CA ASP A 83 -24.65 8.88 2.43
C ASP A 83 -23.17 8.48 2.62
N LEU A 84 -22.95 7.23 3.04
CA LEU A 84 -21.63 6.63 3.16
C LEU A 84 -20.83 6.71 1.85
N PRO A 85 -21.41 6.49 0.65
CA PRO A 85 -20.68 6.67 -0.60
C PRO A 85 -20.01 8.04 -0.73
N ALA A 86 -20.69 9.13 -0.38
CA ALA A 86 -20.11 10.47 -0.43
C ALA A 86 -19.07 10.74 0.66
N LEU A 87 -19.23 10.15 1.85
CA LEU A 87 -18.32 10.29 2.97
C LEU A 87 -16.99 9.58 2.74
N ILE A 88 -17.04 8.36 2.19
CA ILE A 88 -15.85 7.53 2.02
C ILE A 88 -15.11 7.87 0.71
N ALA A 89 -15.78 8.34 -0.34
CA ALA A 89 -15.13 8.57 -1.63
C ALA A 89 -13.89 9.49 -1.58
N GLY A 90 -12.94 9.23 -2.50
CA GLY A 90 -11.82 10.11 -2.76
C GLY A 90 -10.88 10.26 -1.55
N SER A 91 -10.67 11.50 -1.09
CA SER A 91 -9.84 11.78 0.10
C SER A 91 -10.40 11.15 1.38
N GLY A 92 -11.67 10.76 1.42
CA GLY A 92 -12.25 10.00 2.54
C GLY A 92 -11.52 8.67 2.71
N LEU A 93 -11.37 7.90 1.63
CA LEU A 93 -10.68 6.61 1.61
C LEU A 93 -9.21 6.76 2.02
N GLN A 94 -8.51 7.78 1.54
CA GLN A 94 -7.11 8.04 1.93
C GLN A 94 -6.98 8.28 3.43
N ILE A 95 -7.92 9.02 4.04
CA ILE A 95 -7.91 9.28 5.49
C ILE A 95 -8.32 8.01 6.26
N LEU A 96 -9.33 7.29 5.80
CA LEU A 96 -9.83 6.07 6.42
C LEU A 96 -8.77 4.95 6.45
N TYR A 97 -7.92 4.88 5.44
CA TYR A 97 -6.78 3.95 5.39
C TYR A 97 -5.92 3.99 6.67
N TYR A 98 -5.68 5.20 7.21
CA TYR A 98 -4.85 5.44 8.40
C TYR A 98 -5.63 5.59 9.72
N LEU A 99 -6.95 5.37 9.70
CA LEU A 99 -7.82 5.43 10.89
C LEU A 99 -8.08 4.05 11.52
N ASP A 100 -7.21 3.08 11.26
CA ASP A 100 -7.11 1.79 11.98
C ASP A 100 -6.92 1.98 13.50
N ARG A 101 -6.27 3.08 13.88
CA ARG A 101 -6.03 3.49 15.26
C ARG A 101 -6.27 4.98 15.46
N GLY A 102 -6.27 5.42 16.72
CA GLY A 102 -6.49 6.82 17.05
C GLY A 102 -5.35 7.73 16.53
N ARG A 103 -5.64 8.65 15.61
CA ARG A 103 -4.64 9.55 14.99
C ARG A 103 -5.00 11.02 15.15
N THR A 104 -3.99 11.90 15.17
CA THR A 104 -4.21 13.35 15.08
C THR A 104 -4.47 13.77 13.63
N ALA A 105 -5.11 14.92 13.43
CA ALA A 105 -5.29 15.48 12.09
C ALA A 105 -3.96 15.78 11.37
N THR A 106 -2.90 16.09 12.11
CA THR A 106 -1.56 16.29 11.55
C THR A 106 -0.97 14.97 11.05
N GLU A 107 -1.01 13.92 11.88
CA GLU A 107 -0.55 12.57 11.50
C GLU A 107 -1.30 12.06 10.25
N LEU A 108 -2.61 12.33 10.15
CA LEU A 108 -3.41 11.96 8.99
C LEU A 108 -3.03 12.75 7.74
N ALA A 109 -2.81 14.05 7.86
CA ALA A 109 -2.40 14.88 6.71
C ALA A 109 -1.04 14.47 6.16
N GLU A 110 -0.07 14.22 7.05
CA GLU A 110 1.28 13.78 6.67
C GLU A 110 1.24 12.41 5.96
N ARG A 111 0.48 11.44 6.50
CA ARG A 111 0.46 10.07 5.98
C ARG A 111 -0.39 9.90 4.72
N SER A 112 -1.49 10.62 4.62
CA SER A 112 -2.41 10.49 3.48
C SER A 112 -2.06 11.38 2.29
N GLY A 113 -1.06 12.26 2.42
CA GLY A 113 -0.78 13.31 1.43
C GLY A 113 -1.92 14.34 1.27
N VAL A 114 -2.99 14.25 2.06
CA VAL A 114 -4.15 15.13 1.97
C VAL A 114 -3.88 16.43 2.74
N SER A 115 -4.16 17.57 2.10
CA SER A 115 -4.05 18.88 2.77
C SER A 115 -4.77 18.91 4.12
N ARG A 116 -4.13 19.50 5.14
CA ARG A 116 -4.68 19.57 6.50
C ARG A 116 -6.09 20.17 6.56
N ALA A 117 -6.40 21.16 5.72
CA ALA A 117 -7.72 21.75 5.61
C ALA A 117 -8.78 20.74 5.10
N THR A 118 -8.41 19.88 4.14
CA THR A 118 -9.28 18.82 3.65
C THR A 118 -9.43 17.70 4.67
N VAL A 119 -8.37 17.35 5.40
CA VAL A 119 -8.45 16.40 6.52
C VAL A 119 -9.47 16.86 7.56
N TYR A 120 -9.37 18.10 8.05
CA TYR A 120 -10.36 18.62 9.01
C TYR A 120 -11.78 18.59 8.47
N ARG A 121 -12.00 19.05 7.22
CA ARG A 121 -13.33 19.00 6.59
C ARG A 121 -13.90 17.58 6.58
N ARG A 122 -13.11 16.59 6.17
CA ARG A 122 -13.55 15.19 6.13
C ARG A 122 -13.79 14.60 7.52
N LEU A 123 -12.96 14.93 8.49
CA LEU A 123 -13.16 14.50 9.87
C LEU A 123 -14.44 15.12 10.46
N ASP A 124 -14.73 16.39 10.17
CA ASP A 124 -15.96 17.04 10.61
C ASP A 124 -17.20 16.40 9.97
N ASP A 125 -17.16 16.10 8.66
CA ASP A 125 -18.23 15.39 7.95
C ASP A 125 -18.51 14.01 8.57
N LEU A 126 -17.45 13.23 8.83
CA LEU A 126 -17.56 11.90 9.46
C LEU A 126 -18.03 11.98 10.91
N GLN A 127 -17.61 13.01 11.66
CA GLN A 127 -17.99 13.21 13.05
C GLN A 127 -19.46 13.64 13.17
N LEU A 128 -19.97 14.45 12.23
CA LEU A 128 -21.34 14.92 12.21
C LEU A 128 -22.35 13.76 12.17
N VAL A 129 -22.02 12.69 11.43
CA VAL A 129 -22.86 11.49 11.31
C VAL A 129 -22.47 10.37 12.28
N GLY A 130 -21.53 10.62 13.20
CA GLY A 130 -21.15 9.67 14.24
C GLY A 130 -20.21 8.53 13.79
N VAL A 131 -19.64 8.59 12.59
CA VAL A 131 -18.71 7.56 12.08
C VAL A 131 -17.39 7.58 12.85
N ILE A 132 -16.94 8.76 13.25
CA ILE A 132 -15.73 8.92 14.08
C ILE A 132 -16.04 9.63 15.39
N GLY A 133 -15.25 9.30 16.41
CA GLY A 133 -15.17 10.01 17.68
C GLY A 133 -13.87 10.78 17.80
N LYS A 134 -13.87 11.81 18.66
CA LYS A 134 -12.69 12.59 19.01
C LYS A 134 -12.43 12.53 20.50
N SER A 135 -11.21 12.15 20.87
CA SER A 135 -10.72 12.22 22.25
C SER A 135 -9.43 13.03 22.29
N LYS A 136 -9.45 14.16 23.01
CA LYS A 136 -8.39 15.18 22.96
C LYS A 136 -8.17 15.64 21.51
N SER A 137 -6.98 15.41 20.96
CA SER A 137 -6.60 15.73 19.58
C SER A 137 -6.64 14.52 18.64
N ARG A 138 -7.02 13.33 19.13
CA ARG A 138 -7.01 12.09 18.37
C ARG A 138 -8.43 11.71 17.91
N TYR A 139 -8.55 11.36 16.65
CA TYR A 139 -9.74 10.87 15.96
C TYR A 139 -9.66 9.36 15.82
N ARG A 140 -10.79 8.65 15.98
CA ARG A 140 -10.89 7.20 15.85
C ARG A 140 -12.25 6.83 15.28
N LEU A 141 -12.33 5.77 14.48
CA LEU A 141 -13.60 5.16 14.08
C LEU A 141 -14.37 4.68 15.32
N ASN A 142 -15.67 4.97 15.37
CA ASN A 142 -16.57 4.40 16.35
C ASN A 142 -17.01 3.01 15.88
N GLU A 143 -17.37 2.11 16.80
CA GLU A 143 -18.09 0.90 16.40
C GLU A 143 -19.48 1.27 15.86
N PRO A 144 -19.97 0.61 14.79
CA PRO A 144 -19.34 -0.52 14.07
C PRO A 144 -18.51 -0.12 12.83
N PHE A 145 -18.18 1.16 12.68
CA PHE A 145 -17.50 1.70 11.49
C PHE A 145 -15.99 1.40 11.43
N THR A 146 -15.44 0.67 12.39
CA THR A 146 -14.02 0.26 12.42
C THR A 146 -13.60 -0.49 11.15
N VAL A 147 -14.54 -1.21 10.52
CA VAL A 147 -14.37 -1.90 9.22
C VAL A 147 -14.04 -0.96 8.05
N LEU A 148 -14.31 0.35 8.15
CA LEU A 148 -13.97 1.29 7.07
C LEU A 148 -12.47 1.37 6.79
N ALA A 149 -11.62 1.14 7.80
CA ALA A 149 -10.17 1.09 7.61
C ALA A 149 -9.74 -0.13 6.78
N SER A 150 -10.32 -1.31 7.02
CA SER A 150 -10.03 -2.53 6.24
C SER A 150 -10.58 -2.42 4.83
N ILE A 151 -11.79 -1.88 4.65
CA ILE A 151 -12.36 -1.60 3.32
C ILE A 151 -11.42 -0.67 2.53
N ALA A 152 -10.96 0.43 3.14
CA ALA A 152 -10.06 1.36 2.47
C ALA A 152 -8.77 0.67 2.03
N ARG A 153 -8.12 -0.08 2.92
CA ARG A 153 -6.90 -0.86 2.63
C ARG A 153 -7.12 -1.86 1.51
N GLY A 154 -8.20 -2.64 1.55
CA GLY A 154 -8.52 -3.63 0.51
C GLY A 154 -8.79 -3.00 -0.86
N LEU A 155 -9.45 -1.84 -0.91
CA LEU A 155 -9.69 -1.13 -2.17
C LEU A 155 -8.40 -0.54 -2.77
N PHE A 156 -7.48 -0.02 -1.93
CA PHE A 156 -6.16 0.42 -2.41
C PHE A 156 -5.31 -0.76 -2.89
N HIS A 157 -5.34 -1.89 -2.20
CA HIS A 157 -4.69 -3.12 -2.67
C HIS A 157 -5.20 -3.54 -4.07
N GLN A 158 -6.52 -3.50 -4.31
CA GLN A 158 -7.05 -3.80 -5.64
C GLN A 158 -6.64 -2.77 -6.71
N LYS A 159 -6.53 -1.49 -6.34
CA LYS A 159 -6.00 -0.44 -7.21
C LYS A 159 -4.56 -0.75 -7.60
N HIS A 160 -3.67 -1.02 -6.65
CA HIS A 160 -2.28 -1.38 -6.95
C HIS A 160 -2.21 -2.66 -7.80
N ARG A 161 -3.01 -3.67 -7.44
CA ARG A 161 -3.07 -4.92 -8.19
C ARG A 161 -3.53 -4.71 -9.63
N ARG A 162 -4.33 -3.68 -9.94
CA ARG A 162 -4.71 -3.29 -11.31
C ARG A 162 -3.55 -2.60 -12.01
N GLU A 163 -2.98 -1.57 -11.39
CA GLU A 163 -1.88 -0.75 -11.93
C GLU A 163 -0.67 -1.63 -12.30
N THR A 164 -0.40 -2.68 -11.50
CA THR A 164 0.73 -3.59 -11.76
C THR A 164 0.41 -4.74 -12.71
N ARG A 165 -0.85 -5.24 -12.77
CA ARG A 165 -1.20 -6.44 -13.55
C ARG A 165 -1.04 -6.27 -15.06
N GLU A 166 -1.04 -5.05 -15.56
CA GLU A 166 -0.80 -4.77 -16.98
C GLU A 166 0.64 -5.12 -17.40
N HIS A 167 1.55 -5.31 -16.44
CA HIS A 167 2.98 -5.43 -16.69
C HIS A 167 3.61 -6.78 -16.31
N VAL A 168 2.97 -7.60 -15.46
CA VAL A 168 3.68 -8.73 -14.82
C VAL A 168 2.88 -10.02 -14.64
N VAL A 169 3.62 -11.13 -14.62
CA VAL A 169 3.17 -12.45 -14.15
C VAL A 169 3.79 -12.73 -12.77
N GLY A 170 3.07 -13.45 -11.89
CA GLY A 170 3.60 -13.86 -10.58
C GLY A 170 3.65 -12.76 -9.51
N LEU A 171 2.76 -11.76 -9.60
CA LEU A 171 2.68 -10.60 -8.70
C LEU A 171 2.49 -11.01 -7.24
N ASN A 172 3.38 -10.52 -6.37
CA ASN A 172 3.28 -10.66 -4.92
C ASN A 172 3.64 -9.33 -4.24
N PHE A 173 2.69 -8.70 -3.56
CA PHE A 173 2.94 -7.51 -2.76
C PHE A 173 3.66 -7.88 -1.45
N LEU A 174 4.60 -7.04 -1.05
CA LEU A 174 5.44 -7.22 0.14
C LEU A 174 5.21 -6.13 1.18
N TRP A 175 4.87 -4.91 0.72
CA TRP A 175 4.57 -3.76 1.56
C TRP A 175 3.74 -2.76 0.75
N GLU A 176 2.75 -2.11 1.36
CA GLU A 176 1.84 -1.19 0.67
C GLU A 176 1.36 -0.07 1.60
N THR A 177 1.23 1.15 1.08
CA THR A 177 0.43 2.25 1.65
C THR A 177 -0.84 2.42 0.81
N HIS A 178 -1.30 3.66 0.60
CA HIS A 178 -2.39 3.99 -0.34
C HIS A 178 -1.86 4.52 -1.69
N ASP A 179 -0.57 4.87 -1.72
CA ASP A 179 0.14 5.60 -2.77
C ASP A 179 1.60 5.15 -2.96
N GLU A 180 2.04 4.11 -2.27
CA GLU A 180 3.34 3.47 -2.49
C GLU A 180 3.19 1.96 -2.30
N TYR A 181 3.96 1.18 -3.05
CA TYR A 181 3.95 -0.27 -2.87
C TYR A 181 5.23 -0.94 -3.37
N LEU A 182 5.64 -1.98 -2.65
CA LEU A 182 6.75 -2.87 -2.95
C LEU A 182 6.20 -4.23 -3.35
N PHE A 183 6.66 -4.76 -4.48
CA PHE A 183 6.21 -6.06 -4.95
C PHE A 183 7.34 -6.86 -5.61
N ALA A 184 7.15 -8.17 -5.65
CA ALA A 184 7.99 -9.10 -6.39
C ALA A 184 7.27 -9.66 -7.61
N CYS A 185 8.00 -9.88 -8.69
CA CYS A 185 7.51 -10.53 -9.91
C CYS A 185 8.61 -11.30 -10.65
N ASP A 186 8.20 -12.12 -11.62
CA ASP A 186 9.11 -12.92 -12.45
C ASP A 186 9.47 -12.22 -13.77
N SER A 187 8.92 -11.03 -14.00
CA SER A 187 9.09 -10.25 -15.23
C SER A 187 10.11 -9.12 -15.04
N ASP A 188 10.83 -8.77 -16.11
CA ASP A 188 11.65 -7.57 -16.16
C ASP A 188 10.80 -6.39 -16.67
N ILE A 189 10.57 -5.42 -15.79
CA ILE A 189 9.79 -4.21 -16.09
C ILE A 189 10.77 -3.10 -16.48
N SER A 190 10.54 -2.50 -17.65
CA SER A 190 11.35 -1.39 -18.19
C SER A 190 10.61 -0.05 -18.21
N THR A 191 9.45 0.03 -17.57
CA THR A 191 8.67 1.27 -17.43
C THR A 191 9.27 2.16 -16.36
N GLU A 192 9.44 3.45 -16.64
CA GLU A 192 10.00 4.44 -15.69
C GLU A 192 9.21 4.60 -14.40
N GLU A 193 7.93 4.21 -14.40
CA GLU A 193 7.04 4.27 -13.22
C GLU A 193 7.41 3.24 -12.14
N PHE A 194 8.11 2.16 -12.49
CA PHE A 194 8.47 1.08 -11.57
C PHE A 194 9.97 1.06 -11.33
N HIS A 195 10.38 1.47 -10.13
CA HIS A 195 11.79 1.51 -9.78
C HIS A 195 12.27 0.12 -9.39
N LEU A 196 13.30 -0.39 -10.08
CA LEU A 196 13.98 -1.62 -9.66
C LEU A 196 14.53 -1.45 -8.24
N THR A 197 14.42 -2.48 -7.40
CA THR A 197 14.92 -2.46 -6.01
C THR A 197 15.33 -3.86 -5.53
N GLY A 198 15.70 -3.96 -4.26
CA GLY A 198 16.11 -5.21 -3.61
C GLY A 198 17.46 -5.73 -4.12
N PRO A 199 17.78 -7.01 -3.89
CA PRO A 199 19.11 -7.57 -4.17
C PRO A 199 19.64 -7.34 -5.59
N ALA A 200 18.77 -7.22 -6.59
CA ALA A 200 19.15 -7.00 -7.98
C ALA A 200 19.80 -5.63 -8.24
N LEU A 201 19.51 -4.63 -7.40
CA LEU A 201 20.04 -3.28 -7.55
C LEU A 201 21.41 -3.07 -6.86
N PHE A 202 21.83 -3.98 -5.98
CA PHE A 202 23.06 -3.79 -5.19
C PHE A 202 24.34 -3.66 -6.05
N GLY A 203 24.35 -4.27 -7.24
CA GLY A 203 25.47 -4.17 -8.18
C GLY A 203 25.76 -2.74 -8.63
N GLU A 204 24.73 -1.91 -8.81
CA GLU A 204 24.86 -0.50 -9.20
C GLU A 204 25.54 0.33 -8.08
N PHE A 205 25.46 -0.14 -6.83
CA PHE A 205 26.10 0.46 -5.67
C PHE A 205 27.37 -0.30 -5.23
N GLY A 206 27.97 -1.06 -6.14
CA GLY A 206 29.28 -1.69 -5.92
C GLY A 206 29.25 -2.92 -5.00
N VAL A 207 28.10 -3.57 -4.81
CA VAL A 207 27.96 -4.84 -4.09
C VAL A 207 27.26 -5.87 -5.00
N PRO A 208 27.94 -6.44 -6.02
CA PRO A 208 27.29 -7.29 -7.02
C PRO A 208 26.88 -8.67 -6.46
N LEU A 209 25.63 -8.78 -5.99
CA LEU A 209 25.09 -9.99 -5.39
C LEU A 209 24.71 -11.05 -6.44
N LEU A 210 24.83 -12.33 -6.08
CA LEU A 210 24.25 -13.43 -6.85
C LEU A 210 22.75 -13.52 -6.56
N THR A 211 21.93 -12.96 -7.43
CA THR A 211 20.47 -12.93 -7.27
C THR A 211 19.78 -14.08 -8.00
N ARG A 212 18.59 -14.47 -7.51
CA ARG A 212 17.68 -15.37 -8.25
C ARG A 212 16.91 -14.56 -9.30
N ASP A 213 16.21 -15.26 -10.19
CA ASP A 213 15.43 -14.63 -11.27
C ASP A 213 14.26 -13.74 -10.79
N ARG A 214 13.88 -13.82 -9.51
CA ARG A 214 12.78 -13.01 -8.95
C ARG A 214 13.24 -11.57 -8.71
N ARG A 215 12.54 -10.63 -9.34
CA ARG A 215 12.82 -9.19 -9.28
C ARG A 215 11.86 -8.50 -8.33
N HIS A 216 12.29 -7.34 -7.84
CA HIS A 216 11.53 -6.52 -6.92
C HIS A 216 11.45 -5.11 -7.48
N TYR A 217 10.26 -4.52 -7.40
CA TYR A 217 10.00 -3.17 -7.88
C TYR A 217 9.24 -2.39 -6.82
N PHE A 218 9.55 -1.10 -6.75
CA PHE A 218 8.88 -0.14 -5.91
C PHE A 218 8.16 0.89 -6.79
N TRP A 219 6.92 1.18 -6.45
CA TRP A 219 6.15 2.25 -7.07
C TRP A 219 5.91 3.36 -6.05
N THR A 220 6.19 4.60 -6.45
CA THR A 220 5.95 5.82 -5.69
C THR A 220 6.03 7.02 -6.64
N ASP A 221 5.37 8.13 -6.30
CA ASP A 221 5.56 9.43 -6.96
C ASP A 221 6.62 10.31 -6.27
N ARG A 222 7.13 9.87 -5.11
CA ARG A 222 8.14 10.59 -4.30
C ARG A 222 9.55 10.47 -4.85
N LEU A 223 9.86 9.39 -5.56
CA LEU A 223 11.20 9.05 -6.02
C LEU A 223 11.29 9.08 -7.54
N THR A 224 12.47 9.43 -8.04
CA THR A 224 12.84 9.20 -9.44
C THR A 224 13.66 7.92 -9.61
N GLU A 225 14.38 7.53 -8.57
CA GLU A 225 15.20 6.32 -8.49
C GLU A 225 15.36 5.88 -7.03
N VAL A 226 15.74 4.63 -6.82
CA VAL A 226 15.98 4.05 -5.49
C VAL A 226 17.42 4.32 -5.08
N ASP A 227 17.60 5.16 -4.06
CA ASP A 227 18.91 5.44 -3.45
C ASP A 227 19.37 4.28 -2.53
N PRO A 228 20.63 4.27 -2.04
CA PRO A 228 21.11 3.24 -1.12
C PRO A 228 20.33 3.13 0.20
N VAL A 229 19.78 4.23 0.72
CA VAL A 229 19.00 4.26 1.96
C VAL A 229 17.65 3.58 1.76
N GLU A 230 16.96 3.91 0.67
CA GLU A 230 15.75 3.21 0.22
C GLU A 230 16.01 1.73 0.01
N LEU A 231 17.13 1.41 -0.64
CA LEU A 231 17.49 0.04 -0.96
C LEU A 231 17.67 -0.82 0.31
N VAL A 232 18.26 -0.28 1.38
CA VAL A 232 18.34 -0.99 2.67
C VAL A 232 16.94 -1.29 3.22
N CYS A 233 16.07 -0.27 3.30
CA CYS A 233 14.71 -0.45 3.82
C CYS A 233 13.91 -1.46 2.99
N HIS A 234 13.91 -1.32 1.66
CA HIS A 234 13.24 -2.24 0.75
C HIS A 234 13.78 -3.68 0.88
N THR A 235 15.09 -3.84 1.04
CA THR A 235 15.73 -5.17 1.17
C THR A 235 15.29 -5.88 2.45
N LEU A 236 15.18 -5.15 3.56
CA LEU A 236 14.68 -5.71 4.82
C LEU A 236 13.18 -6.02 4.79
N LEU A 237 12.38 -5.21 4.07
CA LEU A 237 10.96 -5.51 3.85
C LEU A 237 10.74 -6.76 2.97
N ILE A 238 11.68 -7.07 2.07
CA ILE A 238 11.63 -8.28 1.25
C ILE A 238 11.87 -9.53 2.10
N ASP A 239 12.91 -9.51 2.94
CA ASP A 239 13.32 -10.62 3.81
C ASP A 239 14.30 -10.06 4.85
N ASP A 240 14.03 -10.30 6.14
CA ASP A 240 14.89 -9.83 7.24
C ASP A 240 15.81 -10.92 7.79
N GLY A 241 15.95 -12.04 7.08
CA GLY A 241 16.86 -13.12 7.46
C GLY A 241 18.35 -12.74 7.35
N SER A 242 19.22 -13.60 7.89
CA SER A 242 20.66 -13.33 8.04
C SER A 242 21.39 -12.90 6.77
N ARG A 243 20.99 -13.47 5.63
CA ARG A 243 21.57 -13.15 4.34
C ARG A 243 21.24 -11.70 3.92
N TYR A 244 19.99 -11.28 4.07
CA TYR A 244 19.55 -9.94 3.67
C TYR A 244 20.07 -8.87 4.63
N ARG A 245 20.13 -9.17 5.94
CA ARG A 245 20.81 -8.29 6.90
C ARG A 245 22.30 -8.12 6.57
N THR A 246 23.00 -9.20 6.21
CA THR A 246 24.39 -9.12 5.73
C THR A 246 24.52 -8.25 4.47
N TYR A 247 23.59 -8.36 3.51
CA TYR A 247 23.58 -7.48 2.33
C TYR A 247 23.44 -6.01 2.73
N CYS A 248 22.51 -5.70 3.63
CA CYS A 248 22.31 -4.34 4.13
C CYS A 248 23.58 -3.81 4.82
N LEU A 249 24.24 -4.61 5.66
CA LEU A 249 25.51 -4.22 6.30
C LEU A 249 26.60 -3.88 5.27
N LEU A 250 26.74 -4.69 4.21
CA LEU A 250 27.68 -4.43 3.12
C LEU A 250 27.38 -3.10 2.43
N LEU A 251 26.11 -2.84 2.12
CA LEU A 251 25.69 -1.62 1.42
C LEU A 251 25.86 -0.38 2.29
N ILE A 252 25.45 -0.44 3.56
CA ILE A 252 25.62 0.64 4.55
C ILE A 252 27.09 1.06 4.61
N GLN A 253 28.00 0.09 4.71
CA GLN A 253 29.42 0.37 4.79
C GLN A 253 30.00 0.82 3.44
N LYS A 254 29.62 0.18 2.33
CA LYS A 254 30.16 0.48 0.99
C LYS A 254 29.81 1.90 0.52
N GLN A 255 28.60 2.35 0.85
CA GLN A 255 28.08 3.66 0.45
C GLN A 255 28.23 4.72 1.54
N ASP A 256 28.83 4.37 2.70
CA ASP A 256 28.97 5.26 3.86
C ASP A 256 27.64 5.93 4.24
N ILE A 257 26.58 5.11 4.36
CA ILE A 257 25.22 5.60 4.58
C ILE A 257 25.13 6.31 5.93
N ASP A 258 24.52 7.50 5.93
CA ASP A 258 24.22 8.25 7.14
C ASP A 258 23.19 7.51 8.02
N ARG A 259 23.55 7.33 9.29
CA ARG A 259 22.77 6.50 10.22
C ARG A 259 21.49 7.19 10.70
N THR A 260 21.47 8.53 10.69
CA THR A 260 20.28 9.31 11.00
C THR A 260 19.32 9.24 9.83
N GLU A 261 19.81 9.44 8.61
CA GLU A 261 19.00 9.34 7.39
C GLU A 261 18.37 7.95 7.25
N LEU A 262 19.14 6.88 7.52
CA LEU A 262 18.61 5.51 7.49
C LEU A 262 17.50 5.26 8.51
N ARG A 263 17.63 5.80 9.73
CA ARG A 263 16.57 5.72 10.75
C ARG A 263 15.32 6.48 10.32
N GLU A 264 15.48 7.73 9.89
CA GLU A 264 14.38 8.55 9.39
C GLU A 264 13.66 7.87 8.23
N ARG A 265 14.40 7.23 7.31
CA ARG A 265 13.82 6.46 6.22
C ARG A 265 13.08 5.22 6.73
N ALA A 266 13.64 4.49 7.68
CA ALA A 266 12.99 3.32 8.27
C ALA A 266 11.67 3.70 8.98
N GLU A 267 11.58 4.88 9.59
CA GLU A 267 10.34 5.38 10.23
C GLU A 267 9.19 5.58 9.24
N HIS A 268 9.50 5.87 7.97
CA HIS A 268 8.52 5.99 6.90
C HIS A 268 7.85 4.64 6.61
N TYR A 269 8.65 3.58 6.47
CA TYR A 269 8.19 2.24 6.09
C TYR A 269 7.63 1.41 7.26
N HIS A 270 8.19 1.57 8.45
CA HIS A 270 7.88 0.77 9.64
C HIS A 270 6.38 0.64 9.98
N PRO A 271 5.53 1.70 9.87
CA PRO A 271 4.13 1.63 10.26
C PRO A 271 3.28 0.62 9.50
N GLU A 272 3.65 0.30 8.26
CA GLU A 272 2.97 -0.70 7.41
C GLU A 272 3.80 -1.98 7.24
N ALA A 273 4.96 -2.08 7.92
CA ALA A 273 5.80 -3.26 7.90
C ALA A 273 5.24 -4.38 8.81
N THR A 274 5.41 -5.63 8.38
CA THR A 274 5.09 -6.82 9.19
C THR A 274 6.17 -7.18 10.21
N ILE A 275 7.34 -6.55 10.08
CA ILE A 275 8.52 -6.70 10.93
C ILE A 275 8.78 -5.42 11.72
N ASP A 276 9.52 -5.52 12.83
CA ASP A 276 10.01 -4.35 13.55
C ASP A 276 11.23 -3.74 12.86
N LEU A 277 10.97 -3.07 11.72
CA LEU A 277 12.00 -2.50 10.86
C LEU A 277 12.95 -1.53 11.60
N LEU A 278 12.43 -0.72 12.52
CA LEU A 278 13.23 0.24 13.28
C LEU A 278 14.23 -0.47 14.18
N THR A 279 13.77 -1.45 14.97
CA THR A 279 14.65 -2.25 15.83
C THR A 279 15.71 -2.99 15.02
N ILE A 280 15.36 -3.49 13.83
CA ILE A 280 16.31 -4.17 12.94
C ILE A 280 17.38 -3.20 12.44
N VAL A 281 16.97 -2.02 11.95
CA VAL A 281 17.88 -0.97 11.47
C VAL A 281 18.82 -0.50 12.59
N ASP A 282 18.28 -0.25 13.79
CA ASP A 282 19.09 0.10 14.95
C ASP A 282 20.12 -0.98 15.28
N GLY A 283 19.72 -2.26 15.20
CA GLY A 283 20.63 -3.39 15.39
C GLY A 283 21.74 -3.46 14.33
N LEU A 284 21.45 -3.15 13.05
CA LEU A 284 22.49 -3.08 12.01
C LEU A 284 23.49 -1.95 12.28
N ILE A 285 22.98 -0.79 12.73
CA ILE A 285 23.81 0.37 13.04
C ILE A 285 24.72 0.06 14.23
N GLU A 286 24.15 -0.45 15.33
CA GLU A 286 24.90 -0.81 16.53
C GLU A 286 25.95 -1.89 16.25
N TYR A 287 25.62 -2.89 15.45
CA TYR A 287 26.56 -3.94 15.04
C TYR A 287 27.80 -3.36 14.35
N LEU A 288 27.62 -2.42 13.41
CA LEU A 288 28.74 -1.77 12.72
C LEU A 288 29.54 -0.86 13.66
N GLU A 289 28.87 -0.10 14.52
CA GLU A 289 29.53 0.82 15.47
C GLU A 289 30.36 0.07 16.52
N THR A 290 29.87 -1.08 16.97
CA THR A 290 30.52 -1.90 17.99
C THR A 290 31.45 -2.96 17.42
N SER A 291 31.65 -3.00 16.09
CA SER A 291 32.42 -4.06 15.43
C SER A 291 31.96 -5.47 15.84
N GLY A 292 30.65 -5.66 15.94
CA GLY A 292 30.01 -6.91 16.31
C GLY A 292 30.12 -7.34 17.76
N GLU A 293 30.45 -6.43 18.70
CA GLU A 293 30.35 -6.76 20.14
C GLU A 293 28.88 -6.96 20.58
N THR A 294 27.95 -6.18 20.00
CA THR A 294 26.51 -6.45 20.13
C THR A 294 26.03 -7.25 18.91
N THR A 295 25.84 -8.55 19.08
CA THR A 295 25.24 -9.41 18.05
C THR A 295 23.74 -9.54 18.30
N ALA A 296 22.95 -8.90 17.45
CA ALA A 296 21.50 -9.12 17.40
C ALA A 296 21.16 -10.44 16.66
N GLU A 297 19.93 -10.91 16.82
CA GLU A 297 19.45 -12.09 16.10
C GLU A 297 19.64 -11.93 14.59
N HIS A 298 20.01 -13.02 13.92
CA HIS A 298 20.28 -13.10 12.48
C HIS A 298 21.52 -12.35 11.97
N LEU A 299 22.31 -11.66 12.80
CA LEU A 299 23.56 -11.05 12.34
C LEU A 299 24.72 -12.07 12.32
N PRO A 300 25.63 -11.98 11.34
CA PRO A 300 26.81 -12.83 11.28
C PRO A 300 27.80 -12.49 12.39
N GLU A 301 28.67 -13.44 12.73
CA GLU A 301 29.83 -13.15 13.57
C GLU A 301 30.73 -12.11 12.90
N TRP A 302 31.39 -11.23 13.68
CA TRP A 302 32.19 -10.14 13.11
C TRP A 302 33.27 -10.63 12.14
N GLU A 303 33.99 -11.70 12.47
CA GLU A 303 35.01 -12.26 11.57
C GLU A 303 34.43 -12.80 10.25
N GLU A 304 33.24 -13.39 10.29
CA GLU A 304 32.53 -13.86 9.08
C GLU A 304 32.10 -12.67 8.21
N PHE A 305 31.60 -11.61 8.85
CA PHE A 305 31.28 -10.37 8.15
C PHE A 305 32.52 -9.73 7.52
N LYS A 306 33.65 -9.66 8.23
CA LYS A 306 34.93 -9.15 7.68
C LYS A 306 35.38 -9.92 6.45
N GLN A 307 35.24 -11.25 6.48
CA GLN A 307 35.58 -12.09 5.35
C GLN A 307 34.66 -11.80 4.16
N THR A 308 33.36 -11.70 4.38
CA THR A 308 32.37 -11.34 3.36
C THR A 308 32.64 -9.93 2.80
N ALA A 309 32.91 -8.93 3.65
CA ALA A 309 33.23 -7.57 3.25
C ALA A 309 34.45 -7.52 2.31
N ARG A 310 35.50 -8.31 2.60
CA ARG A 310 36.67 -8.40 1.72
C ARG A 310 36.34 -8.99 0.34
N GLU A 311 35.45 -9.98 0.27
CA GLU A 311 35.03 -10.60 -0.99
C GLU A 311 34.27 -9.61 -1.89
N TYR A 312 33.55 -8.67 -1.29
CA TYR A 312 32.84 -7.59 -1.99
C TYR A 312 33.63 -6.28 -2.05
N GLU A 313 34.92 -6.28 -1.70
CA GLU A 313 35.79 -5.10 -1.70
C GLU A 313 35.20 -3.92 -0.88
N VAL A 314 34.58 -4.23 0.26
CA VAL A 314 34.04 -3.28 1.23
C VAL A 314 35.07 -3.05 2.33
N THR A 315 35.37 -1.79 2.63
CA THR A 315 36.30 -1.41 3.69
C THR A 315 35.52 -1.16 4.98
N LEU A 316 35.94 -1.79 6.07
CA LEU A 316 35.36 -1.64 7.41
C LEU A 316 36.11 -0.58 8.20
#